data_AF-A0A6P1CK43-F1
#
_entry.id   AF-A0A6P1CK43-F1
#
_cell.length_a   1.000
_cell.length_b   1.000
_cell.length_c   1.000
_cell.angle_alpha   90.00
_cell.angle_beta   90.00
_cell.angle_gamma   90.00
#
_symmetry.space_group_name_H-M   'P 1'
#
loop_
_entity.id
_entity.type
_entity.pdbx_description
1 polymer ?
#
loop_
_entity_poly.entity_id
_entity_poly.type
_entity_poly.pdbx_seq_one_letter_code
_entity_poly.pdbx_strand_id
1 'polypeptide(L)'
;MSGDPVEESSVAVRQGFVQALQTAHTTAALMQRRGGETRSRAEHNQRMSNDAARETRSQFEYQMRVLDAIDKAYQGRELHAARVKEVRKRIEQGSELHKKDLEYKNDQIERGKQDLDRRNTSEVLERGRLDDVHEKKIEGYRAREERAGELHKLDVKYKELLLEIRRRAAGFSDTLTAAGEAGEAMASAAAFATAQAASDLSDTHREAAAAFTERFAEDTGLDPGALIDDTATDLPQWEPNPAAAALLDTLNGLTEELSMAAHLDQGAAVTSPDPTSPGQVIDAVIAAAGSDPDPAADLEPTPEPAAETAATVASTLEPEP
;
A
#
# COMPACT_ATOMS: atom_id res chain seq x y z
N MET A 1 161.70 72.86 4.29
CA MET A 1 161.54 71.39 4.27
C MET A 1 160.05 71.13 4.09
N SER A 2 159.54 71.19 2.87
CA SER A 2 159.23 70.00 2.04
C SER A 2 158.47 68.94 2.84
N GLY A 3 157.18 69.20 3.08
CA GLY A 3 156.24 68.14 3.45
C GLY A 3 156.20 67.13 2.32
N ASP A 4 156.35 65.86 2.66
CA ASP A 4 156.42 64.78 1.70
C ASP A 4 155.08 64.73 0.92
N PRO A 5 155.08 64.94 -0.41
CA PRO A 5 153.85 64.95 -1.22
C PRO A 5 153.06 63.64 -1.10
N VAL A 6 153.70 62.55 -0.65
CA VAL A 6 153.05 61.27 -0.40
C VAL A 6 152.16 61.31 0.85
N GLU A 7 152.58 61.95 1.94
CA GLU A 7 151.76 62.04 3.16
C GLU A 7 150.55 62.96 2.98
N GLU A 8 150.73 64.12 2.34
CA GLU A 8 149.63 65.03 2.02
C GLU A 8 148.61 64.39 1.07
N SER A 9 149.07 63.60 0.09
CA SER A 9 148.18 62.83 -0.78
C SER A 9 147.38 61.78 0.01
N SER A 10 148.01 61.13 1.00
CA SER A 10 147.35 60.12 1.81
C SER A 10 146.30 60.70 2.77
N VAL A 11 146.56 61.89 3.32
CA VAL A 11 145.62 62.62 4.19
C VAL A 11 144.44 63.17 3.37
N ALA A 12 144.71 63.71 2.17
CA ALA A 12 143.67 64.16 1.25
C ALA A 12 142.78 63.00 0.78
N VAL A 13 143.35 61.83 0.49
CA VAL A 13 142.59 60.63 0.13
C VAL A 13 141.74 60.13 1.30
N ARG A 14 142.26 60.13 2.53
CA ARG A 14 141.50 59.74 3.73
C ARG A 14 140.36 60.71 4.02
N GLN A 15 140.60 62.02 3.92
CA GLN A 15 139.57 63.04 4.11
C GLN A 15 138.51 62.98 3.00
N GLY A 16 138.92 62.79 1.74
CA GLY A 16 138.01 62.58 0.62
C GLY A 16 137.15 61.33 0.79
N PHE A 17 137.72 60.23 1.32
CA PHE A 17 136.97 59.00 1.59
C PHE A 17 135.96 59.16 2.73
N VAL A 18 136.33 59.81 3.84
CA VAL A 18 135.40 60.07 4.95
C VAL A 18 134.26 61.00 4.52
N GLN A 19 134.57 62.05 3.75
CA GLN A 19 133.57 62.96 3.20
C GLN A 19 132.65 62.25 2.20
N ALA A 20 133.20 61.39 1.35
CA ALA A 20 132.42 60.54 0.43
C ALA A 20 131.51 59.57 1.20
N LEU A 21 131.96 59.01 2.32
CA LEU A 21 131.18 58.07 3.12
C LEU A 21 130.05 58.79 3.89
N GLN A 22 130.32 59.98 4.42
CA GLN A 22 129.30 60.83 5.07
C GLN A 22 128.23 61.30 4.06
N THR A 23 128.64 61.71 2.86
CA THR A 23 127.71 62.10 1.79
C THR A 23 126.93 60.91 1.22
N ALA A 24 127.55 59.74 1.11
CA ALA A 24 126.86 58.51 0.73
C ALA A 24 125.80 58.13 1.77
N HIS A 25 126.11 58.24 3.08
CA HIS A 25 125.15 57.93 4.14
C HIS A 25 123.97 58.91 4.19
N THR A 26 124.21 60.22 4.04
CA THR A 26 123.11 61.21 4.00
C THR A 26 122.26 61.06 2.75
N THR A 27 122.87 60.76 1.61
CA THR A 27 122.14 60.50 0.35
C THR A 27 121.34 59.21 0.43
N ALA A 28 121.91 58.14 1.02
CA ALA A 28 121.20 56.89 1.27
C ALA A 28 120.01 57.10 2.23
N ALA A 29 120.19 57.84 3.31
CA ALA A 29 119.10 58.16 4.25
C ALA A 29 117.99 59.00 3.59
N LEU A 30 118.34 59.98 2.74
CA LEU A 30 117.39 60.77 1.96
C LEU A 30 116.64 59.93 0.93
N MET A 31 117.33 59.04 0.23
CA MET A 31 116.70 58.13 -0.75
C MET A 31 115.80 57.11 -0.06
N GLN A 32 116.20 56.57 1.09
CA GLN A 32 115.39 55.63 1.86
C GLN A 32 114.15 56.31 2.44
N ARG A 33 114.27 57.54 2.95
CA ARG A 33 113.14 58.33 3.44
C ARG A 33 112.18 58.73 2.32
N ARG A 34 112.70 59.18 1.17
CA ARG A 34 111.89 59.51 -0.01
C ARG A 34 111.22 58.27 -0.64
N GLY A 35 111.88 57.12 -0.60
CA GLY A 35 111.31 55.83 -1.01
C GLY A 35 110.21 55.34 -0.06
N GLY A 36 110.35 55.56 1.25
CA GLY A 36 109.32 55.25 2.24
C GLY A 36 108.09 56.17 2.15
N GLU A 37 108.31 57.48 2.00
CA GLU A 37 107.22 58.48 1.88
C GLU A 37 106.42 58.30 0.57
N THR A 38 107.06 57.95 -0.55
CA THR A 38 106.37 57.67 -1.82
C THR A 38 105.54 56.39 -1.76
N ARG A 39 106.06 55.32 -1.13
CA ARG A 39 105.29 54.08 -0.89
C ARG A 39 104.11 54.33 0.04
N SER A 40 104.29 55.10 1.11
CA SER A 40 103.22 55.46 2.05
C SER A 40 102.09 56.26 1.38
N ARG A 41 102.43 57.24 0.53
CA ARG A 41 101.44 57.98 -0.27
C ARG A 41 100.73 57.10 -1.30
N ALA A 42 101.47 56.23 -1.98
CA ALA A 42 100.88 55.30 -2.95
C ALA A 42 99.91 54.31 -2.29
N GLU A 43 100.27 53.76 -1.13
CA GLU A 43 99.42 52.87 -0.35
C GLU A 43 98.18 53.61 0.18
N HIS A 44 98.33 54.83 0.68
CA HIS A 44 97.20 55.66 1.11
C HIS A 44 96.23 55.94 -0.04
N ASN A 45 96.74 56.33 -1.21
CA ASN A 45 95.93 56.54 -2.40
C ASN A 45 95.23 55.25 -2.87
N GLN A 46 95.91 54.10 -2.76
CA GLN A 46 95.32 52.81 -3.08
C GLN A 46 94.19 52.44 -2.11
N ARG A 47 94.34 52.70 -0.80
CA ARG A 47 93.28 52.49 0.19
C ARG A 47 92.09 53.40 -0.08
N MET A 48 92.32 54.70 -0.30
CA MET A 48 91.27 55.65 -0.67
C MET A 48 90.54 55.23 -1.95
N SER A 49 91.26 54.77 -2.97
CA SER A 49 90.66 54.26 -4.20
C SER A 49 89.83 52.99 -3.97
N ASN A 50 90.30 52.08 -3.13
CA ASN A 50 89.58 50.85 -2.80
C ASN A 50 88.33 51.13 -1.97
N ASP A 51 88.40 52.06 -1.03
CA ASP A 51 87.25 52.46 -0.21
C ASP A 51 86.19 53.18 -1.07
N ALA A 52 86.61 54.08 -1.97
CA ALA A 52 85.71 54.70 -2.95
C ALA A 52 85.07 53.66 -3.89
N ALA A 53 85.84 52.65 -4.34
CA ALA A 53 85.31 51.56 -5.17
C ALA A 53 84.33 50.66 -4.39
N ARG A 54 84.54 50.46 -3.08
CA ARG A 54 83.60 49.72 -2.21
C ARG A 54 82.32 50.51 -1.98
N GLU A 55 82.43 51.82 -1.75
CA GLU A 55 81.28 52.70 -1.54
C GLU A 55 80.42 52.81 -2.80
N THR A 56 81.03 52.96 -3.97
CA THR A 56 80.28 52.97 -5.25
C THR A 56 79.56 51.65 -5.50
N ARG A 57 80.20 50.51 -5.21
CA ARG A 57 79.54 49.18 -5.30
C ARG A 57 78.40 49.05 -4.30
N SER A 58 78.59 49.46 -3.05
CA SER A 58 77.54 49.35 -2.04
C SER A 58 76.33 50.23 -2.35
N GLN A 59 76.55 51.42 -2.91
CA GLN A 59 75.49 52.30 -3.41
C GLN A 59 74.74 51.64 -4.58
N PHE A 60 75.45 51.06 -5.54
CA PHE A 60 74.83 50.35 -6.66
C PHE A 60 74.01 49.13 -6.20
N GLU A 61 74.58 48.30 -5.33
CA GLU A 61 73.89 47.14 -4.75
C GLU A 61 72.66 47.55 -3.94
N TYR A 62 72.73 48.66 -3.20
CA TYR A 62 71.58 49.21 -2.49
C TYR A 62 70.49 49.65 -3.48
N GLN A 63 70.85 50.39 -4.53
CA GLN A 63 69.89 50.80 -5.57
C GLN A 63 69.23 49.60 -6.25
N MET A 64 69.99 48.55 -6.59
CA MET A 64 69.45 47.33 -7.17
C MET A 64 68.47 46.61 -6.21
N ARG A 65 68.79 46.55 -4.91
CA ARG A 65 67.87 46.00 -3.90
C ARG A 65 66.58 46.82 -3.76
N VAL A 66 66.68 48.14 -3.84
CA VAL A 66 65.51 49.03 -3.80
C VAL A 66 64.63 48.81 -5.03
N LEU A 67 65.22 48.74 -6.22
CA LEU A 67 64.49 48.47 -7.47
C LEU A 67 63.80 47.09 -7.43
N ASP A 68 64.51 46.04 -7.03
CA ASP A 68 63.94 44.70 -6.86
C ASP A 68 62.79 44.66 -5.85
N ALA A 69 62.91 45.39 -4.73
CA ALA A 69 61.83 45.51 -3.74
C ALA A 69 60.61 46.25 -4.31
N ILE A 70 60.82 47.29 -5.12
CA ILE A 70 59.77 48.03 -5.80
C ILE A 70 59.05 47.12 -6.81
N ASP A 71 59.80 46.41 -7.66
CA ASP A 71 59.23 45.51 -8.67
C ASP A 71 58.42 44.38 -8.03
N LYS A 72 58.95 43.76 -6.98
CA LYS A 72 58.22 42.74 -6.19
C LYS A 72 56.95 43.29 -5.58
N ALA A 73 56.98 44.52 -5.06
CA ALA A 73 55.79 45.17 -4.51
C ALA A 73 54.73 45.43 -5.59
N TYR A 74 55.13 45.86 -6.79
CA TYR A 74 54.23 46.05 -7.92
C TYR A 74 53.61 44.73 -8.38
N GLN A 75 54.43 43.71 -8.63
CA GLN A 75 53.95 42.38 -9.02
C GLN A 75 53.01 41.77 -7.97
N GLY A 76 53.34 41.95 -6.68
CA GLY A 76 52.49 41.54 -5.57
C GLY A 76 51.13 42.23 -5.61
N ARG A 77 51.09 43.55 -5.83
CA ARG A 77 49.84 44.32 -5.95
C ARG A 77 48.99 43.84 -7.12
N GLU A 78 49.58 43.63 -8.29
CA GLU A 78 48.86 43.14 -9.48
C GLU A 78 48.27 41.75 -9.25
N LEU A 79 49.05 40.85 -8.68
CA LEU A 79 48.62 39.49 -8.36
C LEU A 79 47.50 39.49 -7.31
N HIS A 80 47.60 40.31 -6.26
CA HIS A 80 46.52 40.45 -5.28
C HIS A 80 45.26 41.06 -5.92
N ALA A 81 45.39 42.06 -6.78
CA ALA A 81 44.25 42.63 -7.50
C ALA A 81 43.57 41.59 -8.42
N ALA A 82 44.35 40.76 -9.10
CA ALA A 82 43.84 39.66 -9.93
C ALA A 82 43.10 38.61 -9.07
N ARG A 83 43.68 38.20 -7.95
CA ARG A 83 43.02 37.27 -6.99
C ARG A 83 41.72 37.84 -6.44
N VAL A 84 41.68 39.13 -6.09
CA VAL A 84 40.44 39.78 -5.62
C VAL A 84 39.37 39.77 -6.72
N LYS A 85 39.74 40.03 -7.98
CA LYS A 85 38.81 39.96 -9.12
C LYS A 85 38.27 38.54 -9.32
N GLU A 86 39.13 37.53 -9.25
CA GLU A 86 38.75 36.13 -9.35
C GLU A 86 37.77 35.72 -8.24
N VAL A 87 38.09 36.04 -6.99
CA VAL A 87 37.22 35.74 -5.83
C VAL A 87 35.86 36.41 -5.99
N ARG A 88 35.82 37.68 -6.43
CA ARG A 88 34.55 38.37 -6.69
C ARG A 88 33.72 37.67 -7.77
N LYS A 89 34.33 37.27 -8.88
CA LYS A 89 33.65 36.52 -9.95
C LYS A 89 33.13 35.16 -9.45
N ARG A 90 33.90 34.44 -8.63
CA ARG A 90 33.44 33.17 -8.04
C ARG A 90 32.25 33.36 -7.12
N ILE A 91 32.26 34.42 -6.29
CA ILE A 91 31.13 34.75 -5.42
C ILE A 91 29.89 35.07 -6.26
N GLU A 92 30.04 35.89 -7.31
CA GLU A 92 28.95 36.24 -8.22
C GLU A 92 28.37 35.00 -8.90
N GLN A 93 29.20 34.18 -9.56
CA GLN A 93 28.78 32.93 -10.19
C GLN A 93 28.14 31.95 -9.20
N GLY A 94 28.72 31.81 -8.00
CA GLY A 94 28.17 30.97 -6.94
C GLY A 94 26.79 31.47 -6.49
N SER A 95 26.59 32.78 -6.39
CA SER A 95 25.31 33.37 -6.03
C SER A 95 24.24 33.16 -7.11
N GLU A 96 24.61 33.24 -8.40
CA GLU A 96 23.70 32.98 -9.50
C GLU A 96 23.30 31.51 -9.59
N LEU A 97 24.26 30.60 -9.41
CA LEU A 97 23.99 29.16 -9.35
C LEU A 97 23.07 28.83 -8.18
N HIS A 98 23.31 29.43 -7.01
CA HIS A 98 22.45 29.21 -5.85
C HIS A 98 21.04 29.73 -6.07
N LYS A 99 20.86 30.90 -6.70
CA LYS A 99 19.53 31.43 -7.07
C LYS A 99 18.79 30.47 -7.99
N LYS A 100 19.45 29.96 -9.04
CA LYS A 100 18.85 28.98 -9.96
C LYS A 100 18.47 27.67 -9.28
N ASP A 101 19.31 27.17 -8.36
CA ASP A 101 18.99 25.98 -7.57
C ASP A 101 17.77 26.21 -6.66
N LEU A 102 17.67 27.39 -6.04
CA LEU A 102 16.50 27.76 -5.24
C LEU A 102 15.23 27.86 -6.10
N GLU A 103 15.30 28.50 -7.26
CA GLU A 103 14.19 28.57 -8.22
C GLU A 103 13.73 27.17 -8.63
N TYR A 104 14.67 26.31 -9.05
CA TYR A 104 14.36 24.93 -9.43
C TYR A 104 13.68 24.13 -8.30
N LYS A 105 14.18 24.26 -7.06
CA LYS A 105 13.59 23.60 -5.88
C LYS A 105 12.21 24.15 -5.56
N ASN A 106 12.01 25.45 -5.66
CA ASN A 106 10.70 26.06 -5.46
C ASN A 106 9.70 25.55 -6.51
N ASP A 107 10.07 25.50 -7.78
CA ASP A 107 9.23 24.95 -8.86
C ASP A 107 8.91 23.47 -8.65
N GLN A 108 9.86 22.70 -8.10
CA GLN A 108 9.63 21.31 -7.73
C GLN A 108 8.60 21.19 -6.59
N ILE A 109 8.73 22.03 -5.56
CA ILE A 109 7.79 22.07 -4.44
C ILE A 109 6.40 22.50 -4.92
N GLU A 110 6.30 23.50 -5.80
CA GLU A 110 5.02 23.95 -6.36
C GLU A 110 4.34 22.87 -7.19
N ARG A 111 5.08 22.16 -8.04
CA ARG A 111 4.55 20.99 -8.77
C ARG A 111 4.10 19.89 -7.81
N GLY A 112 4.87 19.65 -6.74
CA GLY A 112 4.49 18.70 -5.69
C GLY A 112 3.19 19.08 -4.98
N LYS A 113 3.00 20.36 -4.66
CA LYS A 113 1.75 20.88 -4.07
C LYS A 113 0.57 20.74 -5.03
N GLN A 114 0.75 21.11 -6.29
CA GLN A 114 -0.30 20.97 -7.31
C GLN A 114 -0.71 19.51 -7.52
N ASP A 115 0.24 18.56 -7.55
CA ASP A 115 -0.10 17.14 -7.65
C ASP A 115 -0.79 16.62 -6.39
N LEU A 116 -0.37 17.07 -5.19
CA LEU A 116 -1.05 16.75 -3.94
C LEU A 116 -2.51 17.25 -3.97
N ASP A 117 -2.74 18.49 -4.38
CA ASP A 117 -4.08 19.07 -4.49
C ASP A 117 -4.94 18.33 -5.52
N ARG A 118 -4.35 17.93 -6.65
CA ARG A 118 -5.02 17.10 -7.66
C ARG A 118 -5.41 15.72 -7.10
N ARG A 119 -4.55 15.08 -6.33
CA ARG A 119 -4.87 13.78 -5.69
C ARG A 119 -5.96 13.94 -4.65
N ASN A 120 -5.85 14.93 -3.76
CA ASN A 120 -6.86 15.19 -2.73
C ASN A 120 -8.24 15.46 -3.34
N THR A 121 -8.31 16.27 -4.39
CA THR A 121 -9.57 16.53 -5.11
C THR A 121 -10.10 15.28 -5.79
N SER A 122 -9.25 14.49 -6.45
CA SER A 122 -9.64 13.20 -7.04
C SER A 122 -10.15 12.22 -5.99
N GLU A 123 -9.51 12.13 -4.82
CA GLU A 123 -9.92 11.24 -3.73
C GLU A 123 -11.27 11.64 -3.13
N VAL A 124 -11.53 12.94 -3.00
CA VAL A 124 -12.83 13.44 -2.52
C VAL A 124 -13.94 13.10 -3.53
N LEU A 125 -13.66 13.27 -4.84
CA LEU A 125 -14.62 12.93 -5.89
C LEU A 125 -14.89 11.41 -5.96
N GLU A 126 -13.86 10.58 -5.85
CA GLU A 126 -14.02 9.12 -5.83
C GLU A 126 -14.78 8.66 -4.59
N ARG A 127 -14.51 9.24 -3.41
CA ARG A 127 -15.29 8.97 -2.20
C ARG A 127 -16.76 9.31 -2.39
N GLY A 128 -17.07 10.51 -2.89
CA GLY A 128 -18.46 10.89 -3.18
C GLY A 128 -19.16 9.95 -4.16
N ARG A 129 -18.46 9.56 -5.24
CA ARG A 129 -19.01 8.60 -6.21
C ARG A 129 -19.26 7.22 -5.59
N LEU A 130 -18.36 6.73 -4.74
CA LEU A 130 -18.51 5.45 -4.06
C LEU A 130 -19.69 5.49 -3.08
N ASP A 131 -19.85 6.59 -2.35
CA ASP A 131 -20.97 6.81 -1.44
C ASP A 131 -22.30 6.81 -2.21
N ASP A 132 -22.39 7.54 -3.33
CA ASP A 132 -23.59 7.55 -4.20
C ASP A 132 -23.95 6.15 -4.73
N VAL A 133 -22.94 5.37 -5.13
CA VAL A 133 -23.15 3.99 -5.60
C VAL A 133 -23.59 3.10 -4.45
N HIS A 134 -23.02 3.27 -3.26
CA HIS A 134 -23.39 2.51 -2.07
C HIS A 134 -24.82 2.81 -1.63
N GLU A 135 -25.23 4.08 -1.66
CA GLU A 135 -26.61 4.49 -1.37
C GLU A 135 -27.60 3.85 -2.33
N LYS A 136 -27.33 3.91 -3.65
CA LYS A 136 -28.16 3.22 -4.66
C LYS A 136 -28.24 1.71 -4.47
N LYS A 137 -27.15 1.08 -4.00
CA LYS A 137 -27.15 -0.35 -3.67
C LYS A 137 -28.05 -0.63 -2.48
N ILE A 138 -27.96 0.17 -1.41
CA ILE A 138 -28.84 0.06 -0.24
C ILE A 138 -30.30 0.20 -0.66
N GLU A 139 -30.63 1.22 -1.44
CA GLU A 139 -31.99 1.42 -1.97
C GLU A 139 -32.47 0.21 -2.77
N GLY A 140 -31.62 -0.33 -3.66
CA GLY A 140 -31.94 -1.53 -4.44
C GLY A 140 -32.11 -2.80 -3.59
N TYR A 141 -31.41 -2.93 -2.46
CA TYR A 141 -31.63 -4.01 -1.51
C TYR A 141 -32.94 -3.84 -0.75
N ARG A 142 -33.25 -2.62 -0.26
CA ARG A 142 -34.52 -2.31 0.40
C ARG A 142 -35.72 -2.58 -0.50
N ALA A 143 -35.68 -2.12 -1.75
CA ALA A 143 -36.75 -2.36 -2.72
C ALA A 143 -36.95 -3.87 -3.01
N ARG A 144 -35.87 -4.67 -2.97
CA ARG A 144 -35.96 -6.13 -3.13
C ARG A 144 -36.59 -6.79 -1.90
N GLU A 145 -36.21 -6.37 -0.69
CA GLU A 145 -36.84 -6.83 0.55
C GLU A 145 -38.33 -6.50 0.59
N GLU A 146 -38.71 -5.27 0.25
CA GLU A 146 -40.11 -4.85 0.19
C GLU A 146 -40.92 -5.72 -0.78
N ARG A 147 -40.41 -5.91 -2.00
CA ARG A 147 -41.05 -6.79 -3.00
C ARG A 147 -41.14 -8.24 -2.52
N ALA A 148 -40.10 -8.77 -1.88
CA ALA A 148 -40.12 -10.11 -1.32
C ALA A 148 -41.18 -10.26 -0.22
N GLY A 149 -41.32 -9.25 0.64
CA GLY A 149 -42.37 -9.19 1.65
C GLY A 149 -43.78 -9.12 1.05
N GLU A 150 -43.97 -8.37 -0.04
CA GLU A 150 -45.24 -8.32 -0.78
C GLU A 150 -45.57 -9.67 -1.44
N LEU A 151 -44.60 -10.28 -2.11
CA LEU A 151 -44.75 -11.61 -2.72
C LEU A 151 -45.09 -12.67 -1.67
N HIS A 152 -44.43 -12.65 -0.51
CA HIS A 152 -44.73 -13.56 0.57
C HIS A 152 -46.15 -13.37 1.11
N LYS A 153 -46.61 -12.13 1.32
CA LYS A 153 -48.01 -11.86 1.72
C LYS A 153 -49.00 -12.38 0.68
N LEU A 154 -48.70 -12.28 -0.60
CA LEU A 154 -49.56 -12.78 -1.68
C LEU A 154 -49.58 -14.32 -1.67
N ASP A 155 -48.43 -14.98 -1.49
CA ASP A 155 -48.34 -16.44 -1.36
C ASP A 155 -49.12 -16.97 -0.15
N VAL A 156 -49.03 -16.31 1.01
CA VAL A 156 -49.82 -16.65 2.19
C VAL A 156 -51.31 -16.56 1.87
N LYS A 157 -51.79 -15.44 1.31
CA LYS A 157 -53.20 -15.27 0.92
C LYS A 157 -53.67 -16.31 -0.09
N TYR A 158 -52.81 -16.65 -1.06
CA TYR A 158 -53.12 -17.66 -2.06
C TYR A 158 -53.28 -19.04 -1.43
N LYS A 159 -52.38 -19.41 -0.51
CA LYS A 159 -52.45 -20.67 0.23
C LYS A 159 -53.64 -20.73 1.18
N GLU A 160 -53.97 -19.63 1.86
CA GLU A 160 -55.18 -19.51 2.68
C GLU A 160 -56.45 -19.76 1.85
N LEU A 161 -56.55 -19.13 0.68
CA LEU A 161 -57.67 -19.36 -0.25
C LEU A 161 -57.74 -20.81 -0.74
N LEU A 162 -56.61 -21.43 -1.06
CA LEU A 162 -56.57 -22.85 -1.43
C LEU A 162 -57.03 -23.76 -0.29
N LEU A 163 -56.60 -23.47 0.94
CA LEU A 163 -57.05 -24.19 2.12
C LEU A 163 -58.55 -24.00 2.35
N GLU A 164 -59.08 -22.80 2.17
CA GLU A 164 -60.52 -22.53 2.28
C GLU A 164 -61.32 -23.30 1.22
N ILE A 165 -60.87 -23.29 -0.04
CA ILE A 165 -61.50 -24.06 -1.13
C ILE A 165 -61.46 -25.56 -0.81
N ARG A 166 -60.30 -26.07 -0.36
CA ARG A 166 -60.18 -27.49 0.03
C ARG A 166 -61.04 -27.82 1.24
N ARG A 167 -61.16 -26.94 2.24
CA ARG A 167 -62.06 -27.12 3.39
C ARG A 167 -63.52 -27.19 2.96
N ARG A 168 -63.92 -26.31 2.04
CA ARG A 168 -65.26 -26.30 1.43
C ARG A 168 -65.52 -27.55 0.59
N ALA A 169 -64.55 -28.00 -0.19
CA ALA A 169 -64.68 -29.18 -1.06
C ALA A 169 -64.65 -30.50 -0.27
N ALA A 170 -63.83 -30.59 0.77
CA ALA A 170 -63.75 -31.76 1.64
C ALA A 170 -64.88 -31.80 2.69
N GLY A 171 -65.80 -30.83 2.69
CA GLY A 171 -66.96 -30.82 3.59
C GLY A 171 -66.56 -30.85 5.06
N PHE A 172 -65.45 -30.22 5.45
CA PHE A 172 -65.08 -30.15 6.87
C PHE A 172 -66.24 -29.54 7.68
N SER A 173 -66.49 -30.12 8.85
CA SER A 173 -67.68 -29.97 9.71
C SER A 173 -68.17 -28.53 9.92
N ASP A 174 -67.26 -27.55 9.87
CA ASP A 174 -67.58 -26.12 9.99
C ASP A 174 -68.47 -25.57 8.85
N THR A 175 -68.43 -26.19 7.67
CA THR A 175 -69.32 -25.84 6.54
C THR A 175 -70.60 -26.67 6.51
N LEU A 176 -70.60 -27.83 7.18
CA LEU A 176 -71.78 -28.71 7.29
C LEU A 176 -72.80 -28.13 8.28
N THR A 177 -72.37 -27.58 9.41
CA THR A 177 -73.28 -26.94 10.39
C THR A 177 -74.04 -25.74 9.82
N ALA A 178 -73.53 -25.10 8.77
CA ALA A 178 -74.21 -24.02 8.06
C ALA A 178 -75.40 -24.48 7.18
N ALA A 179 -75.58 -25.80 6.97
CA ALA A 179 -76.63 -26.38 6.14
C ALA A 179 -77.92 -26.77 6.90
N GLY A 180 -78.07 -26.32 8.15
CA GLY A 180 -79.23 -26.60 9.00
C GLY A 180 -79.17 -27.97 9.69
N GLU A 181 -80.31 -28.47 10.17
CA GLU A 181 -80.42 -29.67 11.02
C GLU A 181 -79.80 -30.94 10.37
N ALA A 182 -79.94 -31.10 9.05
CA ALA A 182 -79.32 -32.19 8.30
C ALA A 182 -77.78 -32.07 8.23
N GLY A 183 -77.26 -30.84 8.20
CA GLY A 183 -75.85 -30.55 8.21
C GLY A 183 -75.20 -30.71 9.59
N GLU A 184 -75.93 -30.40 10.67
CA GLU A 184 -75.50 -30.68 12.04
C GLU A 184 -75.41 -32.19 12.32
N ALA A 185 -76.36 -32.96 11.79
CA ALA A 185 -76.32 -34.42 11.84
C ALA A 185 -75.11 -34.99 11.08
N MET A 186 -74.83 -34.50 9.85
CA MET A 186 -73.64 -34.89 9.09
C MET A 186 -72.33 -34.47 9.77
N ALA A 187 -72.28 -33.28 10.37
CA ALA A 187 -71.10 -32.83 11.11
C ALA A 187 -70.84 -33.71 12.35
N SER A 188 -71.91 -34.12 13.05
CA SER A 188 -71.83 -35.02 14.20
C SER A 188 -71.41 -36.43 13.78
N ALA A 189 -71.91 -36.93 12.65
CA ALA A 189 -71.53 -38.21 12.06
C ALA A 189 -70.06 -38.22 11.60
N ALA A 190 -69.59 -37.13 10.98
CA ALA A 190 -68.18 -36.96 10.61
C ALA A 190 -67.29 -36.89 11.86
N ALA A 191 -67.70 -36.16 12.90
CA ALA A 191 -66.97 -36.10 14.17
C ALA A 191 -66.86 -37.48 14.82
N PHE A 192 -67.96 -38.24 14.85
CA PHE A 192 -67.97 -39.63 15.31
C PHE A 192 -66.99 -40.51 14.52
N ALA A 193 -67.04 -40.47 13.18
CA ALA A 193 -66.15 -41.24 12.33
C ALA A 193 -64.68 -40.89 12.54
N THR A 194 -64.36 -39.60 12.71
CA THR A 194 -62.98 -39.16 12.99
C THR A 194 -62.50 -39.59 14.38
N ALA A 195 -63.36 -39.54 15.40
CA ALA A 195 -63.01 -40.01 16.74
C ALA A 195 -62.74 -41.53 16.72
N GLN A 196 -63.58 -42.30 16.03
CA GLN A 196 -63.40 -43.74 15.90
C GLN A 196 -62.14 -44.10 15.11
N ALA A 197 -61.87 -43.43 14.00
CA ALA A 197 -60.67 -43.66 13.19
C ALA A 197 -59.36 -43.27 13.94
N ALA A 198 -59.43 -42.28 14.83
CA ALA A 198 -58.28 -41.83 15.62
C ALA A 198 -58.07 -42.65 16.92
N SER A 199 -58.99 -43.56 17.28
CA SER A 199 -59.00 -44.27 18.58
C SER A 199 -57.73 -45.08 18.87
N ASP A 200 -57.03 -45.52 17.82
CA ASP A 200 -55.78 -46.29 17.93
C ASP A 200 -54.52 -45.41 18.09
N LEU A 201 -54.62 -44.09 17.89
CA LEU A 201 -53.45 -43.20 17.91
C LEU A 201 -53.01 -42.84 19.34
N SER A 202 -53.94 -42.70 20.29
CA SER A 202 -53.61 -42.41 21.69
C SER A 202 -54.74 -42.76 22.66
N ASP A 203 -54.43 -42.90 23.95
CA ASP A 203 -55.42 -43.17 24.99
C ASP A 203 -56.49 -42.07 25.08
N THR A 204 -56.11 -40.79 24.86
CA THR A 204 -57.06 -39.67 24.84
C THR A 204 -58.02 -39.74 23.65
N HIS A 205 -57.55 -40.21 22.48
CA HIS A 205 -58.42 -40.42 21.33
C HIS A 205 -59.35 -41.62 21.53
N ARG A 206 -58.86 -42.66 22.22
CA ARG A 206 -59.68 -43.83 22.60
C ARG A 206 -60.80 -43.46 23.58
N GLU A 207 -60.51 -42.65 24.59
CA GLU A 207 -61.51 -42.11 25.52
C GLU A 207 -62.54 -41.23 24.80
N ALA A 208 -62.10 -40.39 23.86
CA ALA A 208 -63.00 -39.56 23.07
C ALA A 208 -63.93 -40.41 22.18
N ALA A 209 -63.42 -41.44 21.52
CA ALA A 209 -64.21 -42.38 20.74
C ALA A 209 -65.23 -43.12 21.62
N ALA A 210 -64.80 -43.61 22.79
CA ALA A 210 -65.65 -44.28 23.76
C ALA A 210 -66.79 -43.38 24.26
N ALA A 211 -66.50 -42.11 24.58
CA ALA A 211 -67.50 -41.14 25.02
C ALA A 211 -68.56 -40.85 23.93
N PHE A 212 -68.14 -40.83 22.66
CA PHE A 212 -69.06 -40.68 21.54
C PHE A 212 -69.94 -41.92 21.34
N THR A 213 -69.39 -43.13 21.47
CA THR A 213 -70.17 -44.37 21.42
C THR A 213 -71.14 -44.50 22.59
N GLU A 214 -70.74 -44.11 23.80
CA GLU A 214 -71.60 -44.12 24.98
C GLU A 214 -72.79 -43.18 24.80
N ARG A 215 -72.54 -41.94 24.36
CA ARG A 215 -73.60 -40.96 24.12
C ARG A 215 -74.56 -41.39 22.99
N PHE A 216 -74.05 -42.00 21.92
CA PHE A 216 -74.89 -42.55 20.85
C PHE A 216 -75.79 -43.68 21.36
N ALA A 217 -75.24 -44.58 22.18
CA ALA A 217 -76.00 -45.67 22.79
C ALA A 217 -77.04 -45.18 23.80
N GLU A 218 -76.74 -44.13 24.56
CA GLU A 218 -77.69 -43.48 25.47
C GLU A 218 -78.85 -42.81 24.73
N ASP A 219 -78.57 -42.10 23.64
CA ASP A 219 -79.58 -41.33 22.89
C ASP A 219 -80.46 -42.22 21.98
N THR A 220 -79.91 -43.31 21.44
CA THR A 220 -80.62 -44.18 20.47
C THR A 220 -81.03 -45.54 21.03
N GLY A 221 -80.44 -45.96 22.16
CA GLY A 221 -80.61 -47.30 22.72
C GLY A 221 -79.90 -48.40 21.93
N LEU A 222 -79.07 -48.05 20.95
CA LEU A 222 -78.39 -48.98 20.04
C LEU A 222 -76.87 -48.90 20.21
N ASP A 223 -76.21 -50.05 20.31
CA ASP A 223 -74.74 -50.14 20.29
C ASP A 223 -74.23 -50.01 18.84
N PRO A 224 -73.41 -49.00 18.52
CA PRO A 224 -72.89 -48.81 17.16
C PRO A 224 -71.95 -49.95 16.73
N GLY A 225 -71.29 -50.64 17.67
CA GLY A 225 -70.48 -51.82 17.37
C GLY A 225 -71.33 -53.01 16.93
N ALA A 226 -72.49 -53.20 17.57
CA ALA A 226 -73.46 -54.21 17.19
C ALA A 226 -74.03 -53.96 15.78
N LEU A 227 -74.29 -52.70 15.39
CA LEU A 227 -74.80 -52.38 14.05
C LEU A 227 -73.84 -52.72 12.89
N ILE A 228 -72.52 -52.67 13.13
CA ILE A 228 -71.51 -52.98 12.12
C ILE A 228 -71.30 -54.51 12.04
N ASP A 229 -71.31 -55.20 13.17
CA ASP A 229 -71.09 -56.67 13.26
C ASP A 229 -72.37 -57.50 12.94
N ASP A 230 -73.55 -56.91 13.11
CA ASP A 230 -74.87 -57.56 12.92
C ASP A 230 -75.40 -57.49 11.47
N THR A 231 -74.57 -57.07 10.51
CA THR A 231 -74.88 -57.25 9.07
C THR A 231 -74.64 -58.68 8.58
N ALA A 232 -74.15 -59.58 9.43
CA ALA A 232 -73.84 -60.96 9.06
C ALA A 232 -74.79 -62.05 9.60
N THR A 233 -75.65 -61.82 10.60
CA THR A 233 -76.50 -62.92 11.13
C THR A 233 -77.79 -62.48 11.84
N ASP A 234 -78.87 -62.39 11.05
CA ASP A 234 -80.23 -62.90 11.34
C ASP A 234 -80.91 -62.52 12.68
N LEU A 235 -81.59 -61.38 12.74
CA LEU A 235 -82.70 -61.07 13.67
C LEU A 235 -83.72 -60.08 13.04
N PRO A 236 -84.94 -59.92 13.63
CA PRO A 236 -86.23 -59.85 12.93
C PRO A 236 -86.44 -58.55 12.14
N GLN A 237 -87.34 -58.59 11.14
CA GLN A 237 -87.78 -57.45 10.32
C GLN A 237 -88.16 -56.21 11.17
N TRP A 238 -87.17 -55.37 11.42
CA TRP A 238 -87.32 -53.96 11.69
C TRP A 238 -87.17 -53.26 10.35
N GLU A 239 -88.23 -52.61 9.85
CA GLU A 239 -88.12 -51.78 8.65
C GLU A 239 -87.26 -50.56 9.00
N PRO A 240 -86.07 -50.41 8.37
CA PRO A 240 -85.28 -49.22 8.58
C PRO A 240 -86.01 -48.04 7.93
N ASN A 241 -86.18 -46.95 8.69
CA ASN A 241 -86.53 -45.67 8.10
C ASN A 241 -85.54 -45.38 6.95
N PRO A 242 -85.99 -45.05 5.72
CA PRO A 242 -85.09 -44.82 4.58
C PRO A 242 -84.02 -43.74 4.86
N ALA A 243 -84.28 -42.83 5.81
CA ALA A 243 -83.29 -41.86 6.27
C ALA A 243 -82.14 -42.50 7.07
N ALA A 244 -82.42 -43.52 7.89
CA ALA A 244 -81.41 -44.24 8.66
C ALA A 244 -80.54 -45.14 7.78
N ALA A 245 -81.13 -45.78 6.76
CA ALA A 245 -80.42 -46.60 5.80
C ALA A 245 -79.46 -45.76 4.92
N ALA A 246 -79.91 -44.59 4.45
CA ALA A 246 -79.07 -43.67 3.69
C ALA A 246 -77.92 -43.11 4.54
N LEU A 247 -78.15 -42.84 5.82
CA LEU A 247 -77.12 -42.36 6.75
C LEU A 247 -76.03 -43.43 6.98
N LEU A 248 -76.45 -44.70 7.12
CA LEU A 248 -75.55 -45.85 7.26
C LEU A 248 -74.70 -46.08 6.00
N ASP A 249 -75.29 -46.01 4.81
CA ASP A 249 -74.54 -46.11 3.55
C ASP A 249 -73.53 -44.97 3.40
N THR A 250 -73.90 -43.74 3.78
CA THR A 250 -72.95 -42.61 3.75
C THR A 250 -71.85 -42.73 4.81
N LEU A 251 -72.16 -43.27 5.99
CA LEU A 251 -71.18 -43.52 7.05
C LEU A 251 -70.17 -44.59 6.63
N ASN A 252 -70.64 -45.67 6.00
CA ASN A 252 -69.78 -46.72 5.45
C ASN A 252 -68.90 -46.19 4.30
N GLY A 253 -69.45 -45.38 3.40
CA GLY A 253 -68.66 -44.75 2.33
C GLY A 253 -67.61 -43.78 2.87
N LEU A 254 -67.95 -42.96 3.87
CA LEU A 254 -67.00 -42.03 4.51
C LEU A 254 -65.93 -42.77 5.30
N THR A 255 -66.27 -43.85 6.01
CA THR A 255 -65.26 -44.64 6.74
C THR A 255 -64.33 -45.39 5.79
N GLU A 256 -64.81 -45.89 4.65
CA GLU A 256 -63.95 -46.46 3.61
C GLU A 256 -62.99 -45.41 3.03
N GLU A 257 -63.48 -44.22 2.66
CA GLU A 257 -62.65 -43.13 2.12
C GLU A 257 -61.60 -42.63 3.13
N LEU A 258 -61.97 -42.53 4.41
CA LEU A 258 -61.09 -42.06 5.48
C LEU A 258 -60.05 -43.14 5.84
N SER A 259 -60.40 -44.42 5.79
CA SER A 259 -59.42 -45.53 5.93
C SER A 259 -58.41 -45.54 4.78
N MET A 260 -58.85 -45.25 3.55
CA MET A 260 -57.99 -45.13 2.37
C MET A 260 -57.05 -43.93 2.49
N ALA A 261 -57.56 -42.78 2.95
CA ALA A 261 -56.75 -41.59 3.18
C ALA A 261 -55.71 -41.80 4.30
N ALA A 262 -56.09 -42.48 5.39
CA ALA A 262 -55.17 -42.83 6.48
C ALA A 262 -54.06 -43.81 6.03
N HIS A 263 -54.38 -44.79 5.18
CA HIS A 263 -53.37 -45.67 4.58
C HIS A 263 -52.45 -44.94 3.57
N LEU A 264 -52.95 -43.93 2.85
CA LEU A 264 -52.12 -43.09 1.98
C LEU A 264 -51.19 -42.17 2.79
N ASP A 265 -51.62 -41.66 3.94
CA ASP A 265 -50.80 -40.80 4.82
C ASP A 265 -49.70 -41.61 5.55
N GLN A 266 -49.98 -42.85 5.96
CA GLN A 266 -48.96 -43.79 6.43
C GLN A 266 -47.95 -44.17 5.32
N GLY A 267 -48.37 -44.20 4.06
CA GLY A 267 -47.46 -44.38 2.91
C GLY A 267 -46.55 -43.16 2.65
N ALA A 268 -47.05 -41.94 2.87
CA ALA A 268 -46.27 -40.72 2.73
C ALA A 268 -45.21 -40.56 3.84
N ALA A 269 -45.51 -41.02 5.07
CA ALA A 269 -44.58 -41.02 6.19
C ALA A 269 -43.38 -41.96 6.00
N VAL A 270 -43.52 -43.06 5.25
CA VAL A 270 -42.42 -44.00 4.94
C VAL A 270 -41.50 -43.50 3.82
N THR A 271 -41.95 -42.54 3.00
CA THR A 271 -41.15 -41.95 1.91
C THR A 271 -40.55 -40.58 2.23
N SER A 272 -40.77 -40.05 3.44
CA SER A 272 -40.05 -38.86 3.89
C SER A 272 -38.63 -39.28 4.28
N PRO A 273 -37.58 -38.88 3.52
CA PRO A 273 -36.23 -39.08 4.00
C PRO A 273 -36.08 -38.39 5.36
N ASP A 274 -35.41 -39.06 6.29
CA ASP A 274 -35.02 -38.53 7.61
C ASP A 274 -34.67 -37.04 7.52
N PRO A 275 -35.11 -36.18 8.45
CA PRO A 275 -34.73 -34.77 8.43
C PRO A 275 -33.20 -34.70 8.47
N THR A 276 -32.63 -34.39 7.31
CA THR A 276 -31.19 -34.22 7.17
C THR A 276 -30.80 -33.11 8.13
N SER A 277 -29.82 -33.39 8.99
CA SER A 277 -29.38 -32.47 10.03
C SER A 277 -29.22 -31.04 9.49
N PRO A 278 -29.59 -30.00 10.26
CA PRO A 278 -29.48 -28.61 9.84
C PRO A 278 -28.00 -28.26 9.68
N GLY A 279 -27.48 -28.47 8.47
CA GLY A 279 -26.07 -28.33 8.13
C GLY A 279 -25.73 -28.88 6.75
N GLN A 280 -26.34 -29.99 6.32
CA GLN A 280 -26.00 -30.61 5.02
C GLN A 280 -26.66 -29.97 3.79
N VAL A 281 -27.77 -29.23 3.97
CA VAL A 281 -28.42 -28.52 2.85
C VAL A 281 -27.60 -27.30 2.41
N ILE A 282 -26.87 -26.67 3.34
CA ILE A 282 -26.04 -25.50 3.03
C ILE A 282 -24.79 -25.91 2.24
N ASP A 283 -24.14 -27.03 2.60
CA ASP A 283 -22.98 -27.52 1.86
C ASP A 283 -23.34 -28.07 0.47
N ALA A 284 -24.52 -28.68 0.30
CA ALA A 284 -24.99 -29.14 -1.00
C ALA A 284 -25.42 -27.97 -1.92
N VAL A 285 -26.01 -26.90 -1.37
CA VAL A 285 -26.35 -25.68 -2.12
C VAL A 285 -25.10 -24.85 -2.42
N ILE A 286 -24.09 -24.82 -1.54
CA ILE A 286 -22.79 -24.17 -1.81
C ILE A 286 -21.98 -24.98 -2.84
N ALA A 287 -22.03 -26.32 -2.82
CA ALA A 287 -21.39 -27.15 -3.84
C ALA A 287 -22.09 -27.06 -5.21
N ALA A 288 -23.41 -26.87 -5.25
CA ALA A 288 -24.17 -26.70 -6.49
C ALA A 288 -24.17 -25.25 -7.03
N ALA A 289 -23.97 -24.25 -6.16
CA ALA A 289 -23.85 -22.83 -6.54
C ALA A 289 -22.39 -22.35 -6.65
N GLY A 290 -21.41 -23.19 -6.28
CA GLY A 290 -19.97 -22.90 -6.34
C GLY A 290 -19.29 -23.23 -7.66
N SER A 291 -20.03 -23.59 -8.70
CA SER A 291 -19.54 -23.53 -10.08
C SER A 291 -19.71 -22.10 -10.60
N ASP A 292 -18.89 -21.18 -10.10
CA ASP A 292 -18.65 -19.92 -10.81
C ASP A 292 -17.43 -20.08 -11.72
N PRO A 293 -17.44 -19.40 -12.88
CA PRO A 293 -16.45 -19.55 -13.93
C PRO A 293 -15.11 -18.98 -13.49
N ASP A 294 -14.06 -19.70 -13.86
CA ASP A 294 -12.66 -19.30 -13.78
C ASP A 294 -12.43 -17.89 -14.35
N PRO A 295 -12.00 -16.89 -13.54
CA PRO A 295 -11.53 -15.61 -14.06
C PRO A 295 -9.99 -15.54 -14.07
N ALA A 296 -9.28 -16.66 -14.22
CA ALA A 296 -7.81 -16.66 -14.29
C ALA A 296 -7.17 -17.92 -14.94
N ALA A 297 -7.65 -18.42 -16.08
CA ALA A 297 -6.85 -19.34 -16.90
C ALA A 297 -7.26 -19.31 -18.39
N ASP A 298 -6.74 -18.33 -19.13
CA ASP A 298 -6.24 -18.45 -20.52
C ASP A 298 -6.12 -17.08 -21.17
N LEU A 299 -5.02 -16.39 -20.86
CA LEU A 299 -4.37 -15.48 -21.80
C LEU A 299 -2.88 -15.83 -21.80
N GLU A 300 -2.52 -16.70 -22.74
CA GLU A 300 -1.13 -16.97 -23.10
C GLU A 300 -0.40 -15.66 -23.43
N PRO A 301 0.86 -15.47 -22.95
CA PRO A 301 1.73 -14.45 -23.52
C PRO A 301 2.10 -14.88 -24.94
N THR A 302 1.70 -14.06 -25.91
CA THR A 302 2.11 -14.19 -27.32
C THR A 302 3.63 -14.13 -27.42
N PRO A 303 4.29 -15.05 -28.13
CA PRO A 303 5.73 -14.96 -28.37
C PRO A 303 6.02 -13.87 -29.41
N GLU A 304 6.91 -12.94 -29.07
CA GLU A 304 7.52 -12.01 -30.03
C GLU A 304 8.25 -12.80 -31.13
N PRO A 305 8.10 -12.44 -32.42
CA PRO A 305 8.97 -12.97 -33.45
C PRO A 305 10.30 -12.22 -33.43
N ALA A 306 11.38 -12.97 -33.20
CA ALA A 306 12.73 -12.54 -33.54
C ALA A 306 12.81 -12.21 -35.05
N ALA A 307 13.20 -10.98 -35.36
CA ALA A 307 13.76 -10.63 -36.66
C ALA A 307 15.22 -10.21 -36.45
N GLU A 308 16.06 -11.00 -37.08
CA GLU A 308 17.51 -10.99 -37.06
C GLU A 308 18.07 -9.94 -38.04
N THR A 309 19.30 -9.51 -37.76
CA THR A 309 20.32 -8.96 -38.68
C THR A 309 20.51 -7.45 -38.89
N ALA A 310 21.74 -7.06 -38.53
CA ALA A 310 22.69 -6.21 -39.26
C ALA A 310 22.70 -4.69 -39.02
N ALA A 311 23.61 -4.25 -38.14
CA ALA A 311 24.80 -3.49 -38.59
C ALA A 311 25.88 -3.47 -37.49
N THR A 312 27.00 -4.12 -37.79
CA THR A 312 28.25 -4.14 -37.04
C THR A 312 29.14 -2.93 -37.42
N VAL A 313 30.13 -2.64 -36.57
CA VAL A 313 31.45 -1.97 -36.78
C VAL A 313 31.50 -0.52 -36.28
N ALA A 314 32.43 -0.05 -35.42
CA ALA A 314 33.72 -0.54 -34.85
C ALA A 314 33.96 0.16 -33.48
N SER A 315 34.55 -0.49 -32.46
CA SER A 315 36.01 -0.55 -32.14
C SER A 315 36.62 0.84 -31.88
N THR A 316 37.21 1.23 -30.74
CA THR A 316 38.28 0.65 -29.90
C THR A 316 38.32 1.39 -28.55
N LEU A 317 38.41 0.73 -27.39
CA LEU A 317 39.64 0.54 -26.57
C LEU A 317 40.43 1.82 -26.23
N GLU A 318 40.41 2.27 -24.97
CA GLU A 318 41.56 2.26 -24.04
C GLU A 318 41.22 2.83 -22.62
N PRO A 319 41.99 2.46 -21.57
CA PRO A 319 41.73 2.80 -20.17
C PRO A 319 42.48 4.07 -19.68
N GLU A 320 42.12 4.48 -18.45
CA GLU A 320 42.59 5.64 -17.65
C GLU A 320 44.08 6.01 -17.72
N PRO A 321 44.36 7.28 -17.37
CA PRO A 321 45.32 7.59 -16.30
C PRO A 321 44.68 8.22 -15.05
#